data_AF-A0A2S2NIU0-F1
#
_entry.id   AF-A0A2S2NIU0-F1
#
_cell.length_a   1.000
_cell.length_b   1.000
_cell.length_c   1.000
_cell.angle_alpha   90.00
_cell.angle_beta   90.00
_cell.angle_gamma   90.00
#
_symmetry.space_group_name_H-M   'P 1'
#
loop_
_entity.id
_entity.type
_entity.pdbx_description
1 polymer ?
#
loop_
_entity_poly.entity_id
_entity_poly.type
_entity_poly.pdbx_seq_one_letter_code
_entity_poly.pdbx_strand_id
1 'polypeptide(L)'
;TDTDSLIIEIKTNDFYQDIKIILDYYDTSDYPKDNIYDLPLVNKKVLGKLKDELNGKIMTEFIGLRSKLYSHKILNTEREIKRAKGVKKNIVENKICFNDFIELFIQ
;
A
#
# COMPACT_ATOMS: atom_id res chain seq x y z
N THR A 1 -0.16 12.15 0.89
CA THR A 1 0.80 11.78 1.94
C THR A 1 0.08 11.80 3.28
N ASP A 2 0.27 10.78 4.13
CA ASP A 2 -0.19 10.80 5.53
C ASP A 2 1.00 10.54 6.45
N THR A 3 1.49 11.61 7.09
CA THR A 3 2.58 11.65 8.07
C THR A 3 3.92 11.12 7.53
N ASP A 4 4.06 9.80 7.42
CA ASP A 4 5.24 9.05 7.00
C ASP A 4 4.96 8.08 5.84
N SER A 5 3.74 8.07 5.30
CA SER A 5 3.33 7.23 4.17
C SER A 5 3.17 8.00 2.86
N LEU A 6 3.64 7.38 1.77
CA LEU A 6 3.52 7.85 0.39
C LEU A 6 2.79 6.79 -0.44
N ILE A 7 1.92 7.24 -1.33
CA ILE A 7 1.35 6.42 -2.40
C ILE A 7 1.98 6.95 -3.68
N ILE A 8 2.70 6.08 -4.40
CA ILE A 8 3.56 6.46 -5.50
C ILE A 8 3.15 5.64 -6.72
N GLU A 9 2.91 6.32 -7.85
CA GLU A 9 2.83 5.66 -9.15
C GLU A 9 4.26 5.56 -9.71
N ILE A 10 4.73 4.33 -9.93
CA ILE A 10 6.08 4.05 -10.42
C ILE A 10 5.96 3.45 -11.82
N LYS A 11 6.71 4.02 -12.78
CA LYS A 11 6.79 3.50 -14.15
C LYS A 11 8.17 2.88 -14.36
N THR A 12 8.22 1.55 -14.38
CA THR A 12 9.43 0.75 -14.60
C THR A 12 9.07 -0.59 -15.24
N ASN A 13 10.07 -1.34 -15.69
CA ASN A 13 9.88 -2.68 -16.26
C ASN A 13 9.52 -3.71 -15.17
N ASP A 14 10.27 -3.70 -14.06
CA ASP A 14 10.01 -4.57 -12.91
C ASP A 14 10.50 -3.89 -11.62
N PHE A 15 9.54 -3.38 -10.85
CA PHE A 15 9.81 -2.66 -9.60
C PHE A 15 10.56 -3.51 -8.56
N TYR A 16 10.28 -4.82 -8.49
CA TYR A 16 10.89 -5.68 -7.49
C TYR A 16 12.34 -6.03 -7.85
N GLN A 17 12.67 -6.08 -9.15
CA GLN A 17 14.07 -6.17 -9.58
C GLN A 17 14.83 -4.88 -9.27
N ASP A 18 14.21 -3.73 -9.47
CA ASP A 18 14.82 -2.44 -9.12
C ASP A 18 15.13 -2.39 -7.62
N ILE A 19 14.20 -2.84 -6.75
CA ILE A 19 14.44 -2.94 -5.29
C ILE A 19 15.68 -3.77 -4.97
N LYS A 20 15.95 -4.88 -5.68
CA LYS A 20 17.15 -5.69 -5.43
C LYS A 20 18.44 -4.90 -5.62
N ILE A 21 18.46 -3.97 -6.59
CA ILE A 21 19.62 -3.12 -6.88
C ILE A 21 19.81 -2.07 -5.78
N ILE A 22 18.72 -1.53 -5.24
CA ILE A 22 18.72 -0.47 -4.22
C ILE A 22 18.32 -0.97 -2.82
N LEU A 23 18.58 -2.24 -2.53
CA LEU A 23 18.10 -2.93 -1.33
C LEU A 23 18.52 -2.22 -0.04
N ASP A 24 19.68 -1.56 -0.04
CA ASP A 24 20.16 -0.77 1.08
C ASP A 24 19.22 0.36 1.47
N TYR A 25 18.31 0.82 0.60
CA TYR A 25 17.34 1.87 0.93
C TYR A 25 16.01 1.32 1.45
N TYR A 26 15.79 0.01 1.38
CA TYR A 26 14.51 -0.61 1.69
C TYR A 26 14.56 -1.56 2.90
N ASP A 27 13.48 -1.57 3.69
CA ASP A 27 13.15 -2.59 4.67
C ASP A 27 12.22 -3.62 4.02
N THR A 28 12.78 -4.80 3.73
CA THR A 28 12.08 -5.96 3.16
C THR A 28 11.84 -7.05 4.19
N SER A 29 12.14 -6.81 5.48
CA SER A 29 12.12 -7.84 6.51
C SER A 29 10.74 -8.45 6.81
N ASP A 30 9.68 -7.73 6.44
CA ASP A 30 8.29 -8.15 6.64
C ASP A 30 7.67 -8.86 5.41
N TYR A 31 8.46 -9.08 4.36
CA TYR A 31 8.03 -9.91 3.22
C TYR A 31 7.87 -11.39 3.64
N PRO A 32 6.99 -12.15 2.95
CA PRO A 32 6.93 -13.60 3.12
C PRO A 32 8.29 -14.26 2.85
N LYS A 33 8.61 -15.33 3.59
CA LYS A 33 9.86 -16.10 3.39
C LYS A 33 9.92 -16.74 2.00
N ASP A 34 8.76 -17.08 1.47
CA ASP A 34 8.50 -17.67 0.17
C ASP A 34 8.01 -16.63 -0.84
N ASN A 35 8.42 -15.37 -0.70
CA ASN A 35 8.01 -14.32 -1.63
C ASN A 35 8.48 -14.64 -3.06
N ILE A 36 7.55 -14.50 -4.02
CA ILE A 36 7.78 -14.82 -5.44
C ILE A 36 8.81 -13.92 -6.13
N TYR A 37 9.18 -12.81 -5.48
CA TYR A 37 10.12 -11.83 -6.00
C TYR A 37 11.57 -12.16 -5.64
N ASP A 38 11.80 -13.18 -4.81
CA ASP A 38 13.13 -13.57 -4.33
C ASP A 38 13.88 -12.37 -3.71
N LEU A 39 13.14 -11.60 -2.90
CA LEU A 39 13.69 -10.50 -2.11
C LEU A 39 14.29 -11.05 -0.81
N PRO A 40 15.55 -10.70 -0.48
CA PRO A 40 16.14 -11.04 0.80
C PRO A 40 15.41 -10.30 1.93
N LEU A 41 15.26 -10.94 3.09
CA LEU A 41 14.58 -10.36 4.25
C LEU A 41 15.57 -9.61 5.15
N VAL A 42 15.74 -8.30 4.93
CA VAL A 42 16.77 -7.48 5.59
C VAL A 42 16.23 -6.15 6.14
N ASN A 43 17.08 -5.42 6.86
CA ASN A 43 16.86 -4.03 7.29
C ASN A 43 15.70 -3.78 8.28
N LYS A 44 15.28 -4.81 9.03
CA LYS A 44 14.19 -4.74 10.00
C LYS A 44 14.31 -3.56 10.97
N LYS A 45 13.38 -2.61 10.86
CA LYS A 45 13.27 -1.43 11.74
C LYS A 45 14.53 -0.55 11.75
N VAL A 46 15.33 -0.57 10.69
CA VAL A 46 16.47 0.33 10.54
C VAL A 46 15.96 1.72 10.16
N LEU A 47 16.46 2.76 10.83
CA LEU A 47 16.02 4.14 10.61
C LEU A 47 16.34 4.62 9.19
N GLY A 48 15.41 5.32 8.57
CA GLY A 48 15.59 5.92 7.24
C GLY A 48 15.43 4.96 6.07
N LYS A 49 14.99 3.71 6.31
CA LYS A 49 14.67 2.75 5.24
C LYS A 49 13.21 2.89 4.81
N LEU A 50 12.97 2.83 3.51
CA LEU A 50 11.62 2.80 2.93
C LEU A 50 11.04 1.39 3.06
N LYS A 51 9.76 1.31 3.39
CA LYS A 51 9.06 0.04 3.49
C LYS A 51 7.93 -0.02 2.50
N ASP A 52 7.79 -1.16 1.81
CA ASP A 52 6.55 -1.47 1.11
C ASP A 52 5.49 -1.93 2.13
N GLU A 53 4.47 -1.09 2.35
CA GLU A 53 3.39 -1.37 3.30
C GLU A 53 2.53 -2.59 2.91
N LEU A 54 2.53 -2.96 1.62
CA LEU A 54 1.74 -4.07 1.11
C LEU A 54 2.53 -5.39 1.06
N ASN A 55 3.82 -5.38 1.42
CA ASN A 55 4.70 -6.55 1.48
C ASN A 55 4.63 -7.41 0.20
N GLY A 56 4.75 -6.77 -0.97
CA GLY A 56 4.74 -7.44 -2.27
C GLY A 56 3.36 -7.66 -2.88
N LYS A 57 2.28 -7.17 -2.23
CA LYS A 57 0.94 -7.22 -2.82
C LYS A 57 0.71 -6.00 -3.71
N ILE A 58 0.29 -6.26 -4.95
CA ILE A 58 0.14 -5.23 -5.96
C ILE A 58 -1.15 -4.43 -5.70
N MET A 59 -1.03 -3.11 -5.66
CA MET A 59 -2.16 -2.18 -5.66
C MET A 59 -2.67 -2.02 -7.09
N THR A 60 -3.96 -2.29 -7.34
CA THR A 60 -4.54 -2.22 -8.69
C THR A 60 -5.33 -0.95 -8.95
N GLU A 61 -6.04 -0.47 -7.93
CA GLU A 61 -6.89 0.71 -8.01
C GLU A 61 -6.68 1.55 -6.76
N PHE A 62 -6.62 2.86 -6.94
CA PHE A 62 -6.48 3.82 -5.85
C PHE A 62 -7.43 5.00 -6.06
N ILE A 63 -8.11 5.43 -4.99
CA ILE A 63 -8.91 6.64 -4.97
C ILE A 63 -8.60 7.45 -3.72
N GLY A 64 -8.24 8.71 -3.92
CA GLY A 64 -7.95 9.66 -2.85
C GLY A 64 -8.84 10.89 -2.98
N LEU A 65 -9.78 11.08 -2.05
CA LEU A 65 -10.74 12.18 -2.09
C LEU A 65 -10.23 13.42 -1.34
N ARG A 66 -9.58 13.21 -0.19
CA ARG A 66 -8.97 14.28 0.63
C ARG A 66 -7.89 13.70 1.54
N SER A 67 -7.20 14.58 2.26
CA SER A 67 -6.27 14.14 3.32
C SER A 67 -6.94 13.16 4.27
N LYS A 68 -6.33 11.97 4.43
CA LYS A 68 -6.81 10.88 5.28
C LYS A 68 -8.22 10.35 4.91
N LEU A 69 -8.63 10.51 3.66
CA LEU A 69 -9.81 9.87 3.07
C LEU A 69 -9.43 9.24 1.72
N TYR A 70 -9.16 7.95 1.72
CA TYR A 70 -8.74 7.21 0.54
C TYR A 70 -9.05 5.72 0.67
N SER A 71 -9.10 5.03 -0.47
CA SER A 71 -9.19 3.59 -0.53
C SER A 71 -8.36 3.02 -1.67
N HIS A 72 -7.91 1.77 -1.53
CA HIS A 72 -7.31 1.02 -2.62
C HIS A 72 -7.66 -0.46 -2.58
N LYS A 73 -7.64 -1.07 -3.77
CA LYS A 73 -7.76 -2.51 -3.95
C LYS A 73 -6.41 -3.16 -4.13
N ILE A 74 -6.35 -4.42 -3.73
CA ILE A 74 -5.16 -5.26 -3.83
C ILE A 74 -5.45 -6.37 -4.84
N LEU A 75 -4.49 -6.66 -5.71
CA LEU A 75 -4.61 -7.70 -6.74
C LEU A 75 -4.91 -9.07 -6.10
N ASN A 76 -5.78 -9.85 -6.74
CA ASN A 76 -6.14 -11.22 -6.35
C ASN A 76 -6.70 -11.34 -4.92
N THR A 77 -7.35 -10.29 -4.40
CA THR A 77 -8.05 -10.35 -3.12
C THR A 77 -9.27 -9.44 -3.14
N GLU A 78 -10.31 -9.85 -2.40
CA GLU A 78 -11.48 -9.01 -2.11
C GLU A 78 -11.18 -7.96 -1.02
N ARG A 79 -9.95 -7.95 -0.49
CA ARG A 79 -9.55 -7.03 0.55
C ARG A 79 -9.31 -5.63 -0.03
N GLU A 80 -9.98 -4.68 0.58
CA GLU A 80 -9.76 -3.25 0.37
C GLU A 80 -9.08 -2.65 1.60
N ILE A 81 -8.18 -1.70 1.39
CA ILE A 81 -7.71 -0.82 2.46
C ILE A 81 -8.50 0.48 2.37
N LYS A 82 -9.07 0.88 3.51
CA LYS A 82 -9.92 2.06 3.63
C LYS A 82 -9.42 2.95 4.74
N ARG A 83 -9.25 4.23 4.45
CA ARG A 83 -8.91 5.28 5.41
C ARG A 83 -9.99 6.34 5.34
N ALA A 84 -10.62 6.63 6.48
CA ALA A 84 -11.58 7.72 6.63
C ALA A 84 -11.44 8.35 8.02
N LYS A 85 -10.61 9.41 8.13
CA LYS A 85 -10.41 10.09 9.42
C LYS A 85 -11.73 10.68 9.93
N GLY A 86 -11.99 10.48 11.23
CA GLY A 86 -13.20 10.96 11.90
C GLY A 86 -14.37 9.98 11.86
N VAL A 87 -14.26 8.89 11.08
CA VAL A 87 -15.26 7.81 11.07
C VAL A 87 -14.79 6.69 11.99
N LYS A 88 -15.73 6.08 12.73
CA LYS A 88 -15.44 4.94 13.61
C LYS A 88 -14.89 3.77 12.78
N LYS A 89 -13.81 3.15 13.23
CA LYS A 89 -13.14 2.02 12.54
C LYS A 89 -14.11 0.91 12.13
N ASN A 90 -15.01 0.50 13.04
CA ASN A 90 -16.02 -0.54 12.78
C ASN A 90 -16.98 -0.19 11.62
N ILE A 91 -17.26 1.10 11.42
CA ILE A 91 -18.10 1.58 10.30
C ILE A 91 -17.29 1.52 9.01
N VAL A 92 -16.04 1.99 9.04
CA VAL A 92 -15.15 1.95 7.87
C VAL A 92 -14.92 0.52 7.40
N GLU A 93 -14.74 -0.43 8.32
CA GLU A 93 -14.47 -1.83 7.97
C GLU A 93 -15.71 -2.57 7.43
N ASN A 94 -16.89 -2.34 8.02
CA ASN A 94 -18.06 -3.18 7.76
C ASN A 94 -19.18 -2.51 6.94
N LYS A 95 -19.15 -1.19 6.75
CA LYS A 95 -20.24 -0.44 6.08
C LYS A 95 -19.81 0.41 4.90
N ILE A 96 -18.51 0.57 4.69
CA ILE A 96 -17.95 1.35 3.59
C ILE A 96 -17.18 0.39 2.67
N CYS A 97 -17.35 0.54 1.37
CA CYS A 97 -16.63 -0.19 0.33
C CYS A 97 -15.93 0.79 -0.63
N PHE A 98 -15.09 0.27 -1.52
CA PHE A 98 -14.39 1.10 -2.50
C PHE A 98 -15.36 1.88 -3.41
N ASN A 99 -16.51 1.30 -3.75
CA ASN A 99 -17.49 1.95 -4.63
C ASN A 99 -18.09 3.22 -4.02
N ASP A 100 -18.26 3.28 -2.70
CA ASP A 100 -18.73 4.49 -2.01
C ASP A 100 -17.77 5.67 -2.25
N PHE A 101 -16.47 5.41 -2.36
CA PHE A 101 -15.49 6.45 -2.68
C PHE A 101 -15.60 6.90 -4.14
N ILE A 102 -15.87 5.97 -5.07
CA ILE A 102 -16.03 6.25 -6.50
C ILE A 102 -17.28 7.10 -6.74
N GLU A 103 -18.41 6.75 -6.11
CA GLU A 103 -19.65 7.53 -6.19
C GLU A 103 -19.46 8.97 -5.71
N LEU A 104 -18.69 9.16 -4.63
CA LEU A 104 -18.36 10.50 -4.11
C LEU A 104 -17.41 11.30 -5.01
N PHE A 105 -16.64 10.65 -5.89
CA PHE A 105 -15.72 11.31 -6.81
C PHE A 105 -16.41 11.80 -8.09
N ILE A 106 -17.46 11.10 -8.52
CA ILE A 106 -18.19 11.38 -9.77
C ILE A 106 -19.23 12.50 -9.60
N GLN A 107 -19.59 12.85 -8.35
CA GLN A 107 -20.45 14.00 -8.03
C GLN A 107 -19.72 15.34 -8.17
#